data_AF-A0A955IUB7-F1
#
_entry.id   AF-A0A955IUB7-F1
#
_cell.length_a   1.000
_cell.length_b   1.000
_cell.length_c   1.000
_cell.angle_alpha   90.00
_cell.angle_beta   90.00
_cell.angle_gamma   90.00
#
_symmetry.space_group_name_H-M   'P 1'
#
loop_
_entity.id
_entity.type
_entity.pdbx_description
1 polymer ?
#
loop_
_entity_poly.entity_id
_entity_poly.type
_entity_poly.pdbx_seq_one_letter_code
_entity_poly.pdbx_strand_id
1 'polypeptide(L)'
;MKILLTLVLLAHAAVAGPPNIVYIMADDHCVQAISAYGSYRNQTPHIDRLAQEGMRFDNCFCTNSICAPSRAVILTGKHSHVNGVLTNIEAFDGEQMTYPKLLRDAGYTTAMIGKWHLKSEPTGFDYHDVLIGQGPYYNPPMIRNGERVQR
;
A
#
# COMPACT_ATOMS: atom_id res chain seq x y z
N MET A 1 15.43 -54.01 -35.22
CA MET A 1 14.45 -53.80 -34.15
C MET A 1 14.91 -52.58 -33.34
N LYS A 2 14.40 -51.38 -33.65
CA LYS A 2 14.82 -50.13 -32.99
C LYS A 2 13.73 -49.74 -32.00
N ILE A 3 14.04 -49.81 -30.70
CA ILE A 3 13.15 -49.36 -29.62
C ILE A 3 13.44 -47.89 -29.41
N LEU A 4 12.46 -47.03 -29.70
CA LEU A 4 12.51 -45.60 -29.44
C LEU A 4 11.95 -45.36 -28.04
N LEU A 5 12.80 -44.96 -27.09
CA LEU A 5 12.39 -44.61 -25.73
C LEU A 5 12.04 -43.13 -25.70
N THR A 6 10.75 -42.79 -25.65
CA THR A 6 10.28 -41.41 -25.50
C THR A 6 10.32 -41.03 -24.02
N LEU A 7 11.27 -40.19 -23.63
CA LEU A 7 11.36 -39.63 -22.28
C LEU A 7 10.31 -38.52 -22.15
N VAL A 8 9.23 -38.77 -21.41
CA VAL A 8 8.25 -37.73 -21.05
C VAL A 8 8.80 -36.97 -19.85
N LEU A 9 9.32 -35.76 -20.08
CA LEU A 9 9.65 -34.82 -19.01
C LEU A 9 8.34 -34.23 -18.46
N LEU A 10 7.89 -34.72 -17.31
CA LEU A 10 6.84 -34.06 -16.52
C LEU A 10 7.45 -32.84 -15.83
N ALA A 11 7.34 -31.67 -16.44
CA ALA A 11 7.64 -30.41 -15.78
C ALA A 11 6.63 -30.21 -14.63
N HIS A 12 7.09 -30.45 -13.40
CA HIS A 12 6.37 -29.98 -12.21
C HIS A 12 6.48 -28.45 -12.20
N ALA A 13 5.44 -27.77 -12.66
CA ALA A 13 5.26 -26.37 -12.32
C ALA A 13 5.13 -26.32 -10.79
N ALA A 14 6.16 -25.80 -10.12
CA ALA A 14 6.03 -25.47 -8.71
C ALA A 14 4.80 -24.56 -8.58
N VAL A 15 3.82 -24.96 -7.77
CA VAL A 15 2.71 -24.08 -7.43
C VAL A 15 3.32 -22.89 -6.72
N ALA A 16 3.49 -21.78 -7.44
CA ALA A 16 3.93 -20.54 -6.85
C ALA A 16 2.85 -20.14 -5.84
N GLY A 17 3.24 -20.05 -4.57
CA GLY A 17 2.36 -19.57 -3.52
C GLY A 17 1.84 -18.16 -3.83
N PRO A 18 0.85 -17.67 -3.06
CA PRO A 18 0.36 -16.30 -3.19
C PRO A 18 1.54 -15.30 -3.12
N PRO A 19 1.56 -14.27 -3.99
CA PRO A 19 2.66 -13.30 -4.01
C PRO A 19 2.63 -12.41 -2.78
N ASN A 20 3.80 -11.98 -2.30
CA ASN A 20 3.90 -10.91 -1.30
C ASN A 20 3.51 -9.57 -1.92
N ILE A 21 2.87 -8.70 -1.12
CA ILE A 21 2.39 -7.39 -1.57
C ILE A 21 3.06 -6.30 -0.71
N VAL A 22 3.69 -5.32 -1.36
CA VAL A 22 4.22 -4.12 -0.70
C VAL A 22 3.58 -2.90 -1.35
N TYR A 23 2.74 -2.20 -0.59
CA TYR A 23 2.10 -0.96 -1.02
C TYR A 23 2.88 0.25 -0.48
N ILE A 24 3.45 1.05 -1.39
CA ILE A 24 4.23 2.25 -1.05
C ILE A 24 3.41 3.48 -1.46
N MET A 25 3.17 4.37 -0.50
CA MET A 25 2.48 5.63 -0.74
C MET A 25 3.27 6.79 -0.13
N ALA A 26 3.63 7.75 -0.98
CA ALA A 26 4.18 9.03 -0.57
C ALA A 26 3.04 10.04 -0.35
N ASP A 27 3.25 11.00 0.56
CA ASP A 27 2.29 12.08 0.82
C ASP A 27 2.70 13.34 0.04
N ASP A 28 1.73 13.98 -0.63
CA ASP A 28 1.91 15.17 -1.48
C ASP A 28 2.96 15.07 -2.61
N HIS A 29 3.41 13.85 -2.96
CA HIS A 29 4.37 13.65 -4.03
C HIS A 29 3.68 13.73 -5.41
N CYS A 30 3.99 14.79 -6.17
CA CYS A 30 3.37 15.05 -7.45
C CYS A 30 4.11 14.40 -8.64
N VAL A 31 3.40 14.16 -9.74
CA VAL A 31 3.96 13.55 -10.96
C VAL A 31 5.11 14.38 -11.56
N GLN A 32 5.08 15.70 -11.42
CA GLN A 32 6.14 16.60 -11.91
C GLN A 32 7.47 16.40 -11.18
N ALA A 33 7.49 15.72 -10.04
CA ALA A 33 8.68 15.39 -9.26
C ALA A 33 9.24 13.99 -9.54
N ILE A 34 8.63 13.21 -10.45
CA ILE A 34 9.02 11.83 -10.76
C ILE A 34 9.59 11.76 -12.19
N SER A 35 10.85 11.35 -12.34
CA SER A 35 11.53 11.32 -13.66
C SER A 35 10.92 10.33 -14.64
N ALA A 36 10.33 9.23 -14.17
CA ALA A 36 9.53 8.33 -15.00
C ALA A 36 8.35 9.01 -15.72
N TYR A 37 7.86 10.15 -15.25
CA TYR A 37 6.82 10.96 -15.90
C TYR A 37 7.38 12.18 -16.64
N GLY A 38 8.69 12.24 -16.87
CA GLY A 38 9.35 13.37 -17.55
C GLY A 38 9.65 14.56 -16.65
N SER A 39 9.88 14.35 -15.35
CA SER A 39 10.32 15.43 -14.45
C SER A 39 11.57 16.13 -14.99
N TYR A 40 11.55 17.47 -14.98
CA TYR A 40 12.71 18.31 -15.27
C TYR A 40 13.44 18.78 -14.00
N ARG A 41 12.94 18.41 -12.81
CA ARG A 41 13.46 18.89 -11.51
C ARG A 41 14.24 17.85 -10.75
N ASN A 42 13.74 16.61 -10.72
CA ASN A 42 14.26 15.55 -9.87
C ASN A 42 14.60 14.31 -10.69
N GLN A 43 15.53 13.52 -10.15
CA GLN A 43 15.81 12.16 -10.59
C GLN A 43 15.30 11.18 -9.53
N THR A 44 14.51 10.20 -9.94
CA THR A 44 13.90 9.20 -9.06
C THR A 44 14.26 7.78 -9.51
N PRO A 45 15.56 7.41 -9.56
CA PRO A 45 16.02 6.19 -10.23
C PRO A 45 15.36 4.91 -9.71
N HIS A 46 15.00 4.85 -8.42
CA HIS A 46 14.31 3.69 -7.86
C HIS A 46 12.83 3.62 -8.23
N ILE A 47 12.13 4.75 -8.40
CA ILE A 47 10.75 4.80 -8.90
C ILE A 47 10.76 4.50 -10.40
N ASP A 48 11.72 5.05 -11.14
CA ASP A 48 11.89 4.82 -12.57
C ASP A 48 12.13 3.34 -12.87
N ARG A 49 12.93 2.67 -12.02
CA ARG A 49 13.12 1.23 -12.10
C ARG A 49 11.81 0.45 -11.95
N LEU A 50 10.95 0.81 -10.99
CA LEU A 50 9.62 0.18 -10.84
C LEU A 50 8.73 0.41 -12.07
N ALA A 51 8.81 1.60 -12.68
CA ALA A 51 8.06 1.91 -13.90
C ALA A 51 8.57 1.12 -15.12
N GLN A 52 9.89 0.93 -15.23
CA GLN A 52 10.53 0.19 -16.34
C GLN A 52 10.37 -1.33 -16.22
N GLU A 53 10.49 -1.88 -15.01
CA GLU A 53 10.37 -3.32 -14.73
C GLU A 53 8.90 -3.76 -14.55
N GLY A 54 7.97 -2.81 -14.45
CA GLY A 54 6.57 -3.05 -14.15
C GLY A 54 5.61 -2.31 -15.08
N MET A 55 4.63 -1.64 -14.49
CA MET A 55 3.60 -0.90 -15.21
C MET A 55 3.48 0.52 -14.65
N ARG A 56 3.39 1.51 -15.54
CA ARG A 56 3.13 2.92 -15.23
C ARG A 56 1.76 3.32 -15.76
N PHE A 57 1.00 4.06 -14.98
CA PHE A 57 -0.29 4.59 -15.39
C PHE A 57 -0.20 6.09 -15.69
N ASP A 58 -0.48 6.48 -16.93
CA ASP A 58 -0.50 7.91 -17.29
C ASP A 58 -1.78 8.62 -16.79
N ASN A 59 -2.82 7.84 -16.46
CA ASN A 59 -4.12 8.32 -15.97
C ASN A 59 -4.54 7.54 -14.71
N CYS A 60 -4.09 7.98 -13.54
CA CYS A 60 -4.51 7.46 -12.24
C CYS A 60 -4.87 8.64 -11.33
N PHE A 61 -6.12 8.72 -10.88
CA PHE A 61 -6.65 9.88 -10.17
C PHE A 61 -7.12 9.51 -8.77
N CYS A 62 -6.83 10.37 -7.80
CA CYS A 62 -7.49 10.30 -6.50
C CYS A 62 -8.95 10.76 -6.63
N THR A 63 -9.85 10.13 -5.88
CA THR A 63 -11.28 10.51 -5.92
C THR A 63 -11.62 11.66 -4.98
N ASN A 64 -10.73 11.98 -4.06
CA ASN A 64 -10.78 13.13 -3.16
C ASN A 64 -9.34 13.53 -2.81
N SER A 65 -8.92 14.73 -3.21
CA SER A 65 -7.52 15.19 -3.17
C SER A 65 -7.12 15.74 -1.80
N ILE A 66 -7.35 14.95 -0.74
CA ILE A 66 -7.03 15.26 0.66
C ILE A 66 -6.51 13.97 1.32
N CYS A 67 -5.52 14.07 2.23
CA CYS A 67 -4.84 12.93 2.84
C CYS A 67 -5.78 11.85 3.43
N ALA A 68 -6.61 12.17 4.44
CA ALA A 68 -7.45 11.16 5.10
C ALA A 68 -8.52 10.57 4.15
N PRO A 69 -9.25 11.38 3.36
CA PRO A 69 -10.21 10.84 2.40
C PRO A 69 -9.59 9.91 1.35
N SER A 70 -8.44 10.27 0.78
CA SER A 70 -7.73 9.43 -0.18
C SER A 70 -7.32 8.08 0.43
N ARG A 71 -6.78 8.10 1.66
CA ARG A 71 -6.40 6.88 2.41
C ARG A 71 -7.60 5.98 2.68
N ALA A 72 -8.73 6.55 3.09
CA ALA A 72 -9.96 5.80 3.33
C ALA A 72 -10.50 5.16 2.04
N VAL A 73 -10.43 5.87 0.91
CA VAL A 73 -10.80 5.34 -0.41
C VAL A 73 -9.92 4.15 -0.79
N ILE A 74 -8.59 4.26 -0.63
CA ILE A 74 -7.65 3.18 -0.92
C ILE A 74 -7.94 1.93 -0.08
N LEU A 75 -8.22 2.09 1.21
CA LEU A 75 -8.49 0.96 2.10
C LEU A 75 -9.80 0.26 1.80
N THR A 76 -10.86 1.03 1.49
CA THR A 76 -12.23 0.52 1.38
C THR A 76 -12.67 0.21 -0.05
N GLY A 77 -12.00 0.78 -1.06
CA GLY A 77 -12.46 0.77 -2.45
C GLY A 77 -13.72 1.59 -2.70
N LYS A 78 -14.11 2.48 -1.78
CA LYS A 78 -15.36 3.26 -1.84
C LYS A 78 -15.06 4.75 -1.89
N HIS A 79 -15.86 5.51 -2.62
CA HIS A 79 -15.82 6.98 -2.59
C HIS A 79 -16.09 7.53 -1.18
N SER A 80 -15.56 8.72 -0.88
CA SER A 80 -15.65 9.38 0.44
C SER A 80 -17.08 9.49 1.00
N HIS A 81 -18.07 9.77 0.16
CA HIS A 81 -19.47 9.88 0.58
C HIS A 81 -20.07 8.53 1.03
N VAL A 82 -19.44 7.40 0.67
CA VAL A 82 -19.85 6.06 1.09
C VAL A 82 -19.01 5.57 2.27
N ASN A 83 -17.71 5.85 2.30
CA ASN A 83 -16.83 5.41 3.39
C ASN A 83 -16.89 6.31 4.65
N GLY A 84 -17.46 7.52 4.54
CA GLY A 84 -17.68 8.43 5.66
C GLY A 84 -16.55 9.41 5.97
N VAL A 85 -15.39 9.32 5.28
CA VAL A 85 -14.26 10.25 5.46
C VAL A 85 -14.25 11.27 4.33
N LEU A 86 -14.85 12.43 4.59
CA LEU A 86 -15.03 13.53 3.63
C LEU A 86 -13.88 14.54 3.68
N THR A 87 -13.31 14.75 4.87
CA THR A 87 -12.25 15.73 5.14
C THR A 87 -11.16 15.10 6.03
N ASN A 88 -10.30 15.91 6.65
CA ASN A 88 -9.36 15.45 7.68
C ASN A 88 -9.94 15.52 9.10
N ILE A 89 -11.25 15.76 9.26
CA ILE A 89 -11.90 15.95 10.57
C ILE A 89 -12.48 14.63 11.10
N GLU A 90 -12.99 13.78 10.23
CA GLU A 90 -13.68 12.55 10.61
C GLU A 90 -12.69 11.50 11.13
N ALA A 91 -13.16 10.66 12.06
CA ALA A 91 -12.47 9.43 12.40
C ALA A 91 -12.96 8.33 11.48
N PHE A 92 -12.05 7.55 10.91
CA PHE A 92 -12.41 6.42 10.06
C PHE A 92 -13.07 5.32 10.89
N ASP A 93 -14.22 4.84 10.42
CA ASP A 93 -14.88 3.67 11.00
C ASP A 93 -14.09 2.40 10.66
N GLY A 94 -13.33 1.93 11.66
CA GLY A 94 -12.49 0.77 11.58
C GLY A 94 -13.24 -0.57 11.51
N GLU A 95 -14.57 -0.60 11.62
CA GLU A 95 -15.36 -1.83 11.47
C GLU A 95 -15.60 -2.19 10.00
N GLN A 96 -15.60 -1.19 9.10
CA GLN A 96 -15.81 -1.39 7.67
C GLN A 96 -14.84 -2.40 7.05
N MET A 97 -15.30 -3.10 6.02
CA MET A 97 -14.43 -3.98 5.23
C MET A 97 -13.33 -3.17 4.54
N THR A 98 -12.10 -3.66 4.61
CA THR A 98 -10.92 -3.07 3.98
C THR A 98 -10.09 -4.16 3.31
N TYR A 99 -9.30 -3.80 2.29
CA TYR A 99 -8.45 -4.78 1.61
C TYR A 99 -7.47 -5.52 2.55
N PRO A 100 -6.88 -4.89 3.61
CA PRO A 100 -6.03 -5.61 4.55
C PRO A 100 -6.78 -6.71 5.32
N LYS A 101 -8.04 -6.46 5.72
CA LYS A 101 -8.88 -7.49 6.36
C LYS A 101 -9.11 -8.67 5.41
N LEU A 102 -9.44 -8.39 4.14
CA LEU A 102 -9.61 -9.42 3.11
C LEU A 102 -8.33 -10.23 2.87
N LEU A 103 -7.17 -9.56 2.82
CA LEU A 103 -5.88 -10.24 2.67
C LEU A 103 -5.57 -11.12 3.88
N ARG A 104 -5.82 -10.62 5.09
CA ARG A 104 -5.62 -11.37 6.33
C ARG A 104 -6.50 -12.62 6.37
N ASP A 105 -7.78 -12.49 6.01
CA ASP A 105 -8.70 -13.63 5.92
C ASP A 105 -8.28 -14.64 4.85
N ALA A 106 -7.57 -14.19 3.81
CA ALA A 106 -6.96 -15.04 2.79
C ALA A 106 -5.60 -15.67 3.20
N GLY A 107 -5.16 -15.47 4.45
CA GLY A 107 -3.95 -16.08 4.99
C GLY A 107 -2.67 -15.24 4.87
N TYR A 108 -2.79 -13.96 4.52
CA TYR A 108 -1.65 -13.04 4.53
C TYR A 108 -1.37 -12.50 5.93
N THR A 109 -0.09 -12.35 6.26
CA THR A 109 0.32 -11.43 7.34
C THR A 109 0.31 -10.01 6.81
N THR A 110 -0.28 -9.10 7.58
CA THR A 110 -0.58 -7.73 7.16
C THR A 110 0.09 -6.72 8.10
N ALA A 111 0.68 -5.66 7.52
CA ALA A 111 1.36 -4.63 8.29
C ALA A 111 1.06 -3.20 7.79
N MET A 112 0.89 -2.25 8.71
CA MET A 112 0.74 -0.81 8.42
C MET A 112 1.87 -0.01 9.07
N ILE A 113 2.72 0.63 8.28
CA ILE A 113 3.88 1.37 8.78
C ILE A 113 3.89 2.79 8.19
N GLY A 114 4.09 3.78 9.06
CA GLY A 114 4.21 5.19 8.66
C GLY A 114 2.94 6.00 8.91
N LYS A 115 2.52 6.83 7.95
CA LYS A 115 1.41 7.76 8.16
C LYS A 115 0.07 7.04 8.07
N TRP A 116 -0.70 6.99 9.16
CA TRP A 116 -2.07 6.47 9.17
C TRP A 116 -3.10 7.56 8.85
N HIS A 117 -3.11 8.64 9.64
CA HIS A 117 -3.92 9.84 9.43
C HIS A 117 -5.45 9.62 9.35
N LEU A 118 -5.96 8.51 9.91
CA LEU A 118 -7.39 8.19 9.93
C LEU A 118 -8.02 8.27 11.34
N LYS A 119 -7.24 8.77 12.31
CA LYS A 119 -7.58 9.04 13.73
C LYS A 119 -7.96 7.85 14.59
N SER A 120 -8.69 6.87 14.05
CA SER A 120 -8.94 5.60 14.69
C SER A 120 -7.67 4.75 14.76
N GLU A 121 -7.69 3.71 15.59
CA GLU A 121 -6.65 2.70 15.60
C GLU A 121 -6.71 1.86 14.29
N PRO A 122 -5.57 1.53 13.66
CA PRO A 122 -5.57 0.66 12.49
C PRO A 122 -6.19 -0.71 12.78
N THR A 123 -7.11 -1.16 11.93
CA THR A 123 -7.72 -2.49 12.01
C THR A 123 -7.43 -3.29 10.75
N GLY A 124 -7.43 -4.63 10.86
CA GLY A 124 -7.10 -5.52 9.75
C GLY A 124 -5.60 -5.65 9.45
N PHE A 125 -4.75 -5.22 10.38
CA PHE A 125 -3.30 -5.40 10.32
C PHE A 125 -2.85 -6.21 11.54
N ASP A 126 -1.97 -7.19 11.32
CA ASP A 126 -1.34 -7.97 12.40
C ASP A 126 -0.24 -7.18 13.12
N TYR A 127 0.33 -6.19 12.42
CA TYR A 127 1.30 -5.25 12.95
C TYR A 127 1.01 -3.83 12.46
N HIS A 128 1.09 -2.83 13.35
CA HIS A 128 1.15 -1.45 12.92
C HIS A 128 2.14 -0.62 13.74
N ASP A 129 2.83 0.29 13.06
CA ASP A 129 3.77 1.25 13.64
C ASP A 129 3.55 2.59 12.94
N VAL A 130 2.70 3.43 13.53
CA VAL A 130 2.11 4.60 12.86
C VAL A 130 2.50 5.93 13.50
N LEU A 131 2.66 6.97 12.68
CA LEU A 131 3.04 8.31 13.13
C LEU A 131 1.98 8.91 14.07
N ILE A 132 2.44 9.60 15.11
CA ILE A 132 1.57 10.46 15.93
C ILE A 132 1.32 11.77 15.16
N GLY A 133 0.10 11.95 14.68
CA GLY A 133 -0.25 13.08 13.82
C GLY A 133 0.49 13.02 12.47
N GLN A 134 1.36 14.00 12.23
CA GLN A 134 2.27 14.01 11.06
C GLN A 134 3.65 13.42 11.39
N GLY A 135 4.02 13.39 12.67
CA GLY A 135 5.38 13.11 13.13
C GLY A 135 6.42 14.18 12.72
N PRO A 136 7.53 14.32 13.47
CA PRO A 136 8.69 15.06 13.01
C PRO A 136 9.44 14.28 11.91
N TYR A 137 10.25 14.99 11.13
CA TYR A 137 11.00 14.39 10.01
C TYR A 137 12.00 13.31 10.44
N TYR A 138 12.68 13.52 11.57
CA TYR A 138 13.75 12.64 12.05
C TYR A 138 13.34 11.96 13.34
N ASN A 139 13.52 10.63 13.42
CA ASN A 139 13.18 9.76 14.55
C ASN A 139 11.83 10.09 15.21
N PRO A 140 10.72 10.04 14.43
CA PRO A 140 9.41 10.33 14.97
C PRO A 140 9.03 9.33 16.06
N PRO A 141 8.41 9.80 17.17
CA PRO A 141 7.68 8.90 18.05
C PRO A 141 6.49 8.30 17.27
N MET A 142 6.22 7.03 17.54
CA MET A 142 5.21 6.26 16.84
C MET A 142 4.26 5.58 17.83
N ILE A 143 3.12 5.12 17.33
CA ILE A 143 2.24 4.17 18.02
C ILE A 143 2.45 2.80 17.37
N ARG A 144 3.08 1.88 18.11
CA ARG A 144 3.27 0.49 17.73
C ARG A 144 2.26 -0.39 18.45
N ASN A 145 1.35 -1.01 17.73
CA ASN A 145 0.32 -1.91 18.28
C ASN A 145 -0.39 -1.32 19.53
N GLY A 146 -0.76 -0.04 19.45
CA GLY A 146 -1.43 0.70 20.53
C GLY A 146 -0.49 1.37 21.54
N GLU A 147 0.80 1.01 21.57
CA GLU A 147 1.77 1.54 22.53
C GLU A 147 2.66 2.63 21.92
N ARG A 148 2.90 3.71 22.67
CA ARG A 148 3.81 4.78 22.24
C ARG A 148 5.26 4.31 22.34
N VAL A 149 6.01 4.43 21.25
CA VAL A 149 7.43 4.07 21.18
C VAL A 149 8.27 5.24 20.67
N GLN A 150 9.48 5.38 21.21
CA GLN A 150 10.52 6.31 20.73
C GLN A 150 11.64 5.46 20.10
N ARG A 151 12.06 5.83 18.89
CA ARG A 151 13.22 5.22 18.21
C ARG A 151 14.48 6.04 18.47
#